data_AF-A0A950B352-F1
#
_entry.id   AF-A0A950B352-F1
#
_cell.length_a   1.000
_cell.length_b   1.000
_cell.length_c   1.000
_cell.angle_alpha   90.00
_cell.angle_beta   90.00
_cell.angle_gamma   90.00
#
_symmetry.space_group_name_H-M   'P 1'
#
loop_
_entity.id
_entity.type
_entity.pdbx_description
1 polymer ?
#
loop_
_entity_poly.entity_id
_entity_poly.type
_entity_poly.pdbx_seq_one_letter_code
_entity_poly.pdbx_strand_id
1 'polypeptide(L)'
;MGDPLYAHGVDLAVVLITLLKVVLTFVFLLLSVLLYIWWERKFISDLQNRIGPDRAGPYGILQSLADGVKVFFKEELLPAEADRRVYRLAPYLAAVPAFAAFSVIPIGDTISIAGHKTYLQLA
;
A
#
# COMPACT_ATOMS: atom_id res chain seq x y z
N MET A 1 16.72 11.35 12.34
CA MET A 1 17.45 12.34 11.52
C MET A 1 16.38 13.09 10.75
N GLY A 2 16.22 14.40 10.96
CA GLY A 2 15.17 15.15 10.26
C GLY A 2 15.46 15.24 8.76
N ASP A 3 14.43 15.11 7.92
CA ASP A 3 14.57 15.27 6.47
C ASP A 3 15.14 16.68 6.17
N PRO A 4 16.24 16.82 5.39
CA PRO A 4 16.79 18.12 4.98
C PRO A 4 15.76 19.02 4.27
N LEU A 5 14.63 18.46 3.84
CA LEU A 5 13.47 19.19 3.32
C LEU A 5 12.94 20.28 4.26
N TYR A 6 12.99 20.08 5.59
CA TYR A 6 12.45 21.04 6.56
C TYR A 6 13.45 22.11 7.01
N ALA A 7 14.69 22.09 6.49
CA ALA A 7 15.76 22.97 6.93
C ALA A 7 15.54 24.46 6.56
N HIS A 8 14.72 24.75 5.55
CA HIS A 8 14.49 26.11 5.03
C HIS A 8 13.09 26.67 5.31
N GLY A 9 12.27 26.00 6.12
CA GLY A 9 10.89 26.39 6.43
C GLY A 9 9.84 25.53 5.72
N VAL A 10 8.56 25.66 6.11
CA VAL A 10 7.45 24.89 5.54
C VAL A 10 6.76 25.72 4.46
N ASP A 11 7.25 25.61 3.23
CA ASP A 11 6.60 26.22 2.06
C ASP A 11 5.54 25.29 1.45
N LEU A 12 4.64 25.85 0.64
CA LEU A 12 3.67 25.08 -0.14
C LEU A 12 4.34 24.01 -1.02
N ALA A 13 5.56 24.28 -1.51
CA ALA A 13 6.37 23.33 -2.26
C ALA A 13 6.75 22.12 -1.40
N VAL A 14 7.11 22.31 -0.13
CA VAL A 14 7.45 21.24 0.82
C VAL A 14 6.24 20.36 1.09
N VAL A 15 5.06 20.96 1.33
CA VAL A 15 3.81 20.21 1.53
C VAL A 15 3.45 19.36 0.31
N LEU A 16 3.58 19.92 -0.90
CA LEU A 16 3.30 19.20 -2.14
C LEU A 16 4.27 18.03 -2.37
N ILE A 17 5.56 18.24 -2.09
CA ILE A 17 6.58 17.18 -2.19
C ILE A 17 6.30 16.06 -1.19
N THR A 18 5.95 16.39 0.05
CA THR A 18 5.59 15.38 1.07
C THR A 18 4.33 14.61 0.67
N LEU A 19 3.29 15.28 0.17
CA LEU A 19 2.07 14.62 -0.29
C LEU A 19 2.35 13.69 -1.47
N LEU A 20 3.18 14.13 -2.41
CA LEU A 20 3.62 13.30 -3.53
C LEU A 20 4.37 12.05 -3.05
N LYS A 21 5.30 12.18 -2.09
CA LYS A 21 6.00 11.04 -1.48
C LYS A 21 5.01 10.05 -0.86
N VAL A 22 4.04 10.54 -0.08
CA VAL A 22 3.01 9.70 0.56
C VAL A 22 2.23 8.91 -0.47
N VAL A 23 1.73 9.59 -1.51
CA VAL A 23 0.94 8.95 -2.57
C VAL A 23 1.78 7.93 -3.33
N LEU A 24 3.03 8.26 -3.68
CA LEU A 24 3.93 7.33 -4.38
C LEU A 24 4.25 6.10 -3.56
N THR A 25 4.58 6.25 -2.27
CA THR A 25 4.84 5.09 -1.39
C THR A 25 3.59 4.24 -1.21
N PHE A 26 2.41 4.87 -1.07
CA PHE A 26 1.15 4.15 -0.95
C PHE A 26 0.83 3.34 -2.21
N VAL A 27 0.96 3.94 -3.40
CA VAL A 27 0.74 3.26 -4.69
C VAL A 27 1.76 2.14 -4.89
N PHE A 28 3.02 2.38 -4.57
CA PHE A 28 4.06 1.36 -4.65
C PHE A 28 3.71 0.14 -3.78
N LEU A 29 3.36 0.37 -2.51
CA LEU A 29 3.00 -0.70 -1.58
C LEU A 29 1.76 -1.48 -2.05
N LEU A 30 0.74 -0.77 -2.54
CA LEU A 30 -0.46 -1.40 -3.09
C LEU A 30 -0.14 -2.31 -4.28
N LEU A 31 0.68 -1.82 -5.22
CA LEU A 31 1.11 -2.61 -6.39
C LEU A 31 1.96 -3.81 -5.99
N SER A 32 2.91 -3.63 -5.06
CA SER A 32 3.74 -4.73 -4.54
C SER A 32 2.87 -5.84 -3.94
N VAL A 33 1.87 -5.50 -3.13
CA VAL A 33 0.97 -6.49 -2.53
C VAL A 33 0.12 -7.19 -3.60
N LEU A 34 -0.44 -6.47 -4.58
CA LEU A 34 -1.23 -7.08 -5.65
C LEU A 34 -0.42 -8.09 -6.47
N LEU A 35 0.83 -7.76 -6.79
CA LEU A 35 1.75 -8.65 -7.50
C LEU A 35 2.19 -9.82 -6.62
N TYR A 36 2.45 -9.58 -5.33
CA TYR A 36 2.80 -10.64 -4.38
C TYR A 36 1.69 -11.68 -4.26
N ILE A 37 0.44 -11.27 -4.10
CA ILE A 37 -0.73 -12.17 -4.03
C ILE A 37 -0.89 -12.97 -5.34
N TRP A 38 -0.63 -12.35 -6.49
CA TRP A 38 -0.65 -13.06 -7.77
C TRP A 38 0.45 -14.11 -7.84
N TRP A 39 1.67 -13.74 -7.46
CA TRP A 39 2.83 -14.63 -7.45
C TRP A 39 2.65 -15.80 -6.48
N GLU A 40 2.19 -15.53 -5.25
CA GLU A 40 1.91 -16.55 -4.24
C GLU A 40 0.92 -17.60 -4.77
N ARG A 41 -0.16 -17.16 -5.42
CA ARG A 41 -1.13 -18.08 -6.02
C ARG A 41 -0.54 -18.95 -7.11
N LYS A 42 0.37 -18.40 -7.92
CA LYS A 42 1.05 -19.17 -8.97
C LYS A 42 2.03 -20.16 -8.37
N PHE A 43 2.83 -19.72 -7.40
CA PHE A 43 3.78 -20.55 -6.69
C PHE A 43 3.12 -21.75 -5.98
N ILE A 44 2.02 -21.52 -5.25
CA ILE A 44 1.28 -22.59 -4.57
C ILE A 44 0.66 -23.57 -5.59
N SER A 45 0.16 -23.06 -6.71
CA SER A 45 -0.39 -23.90 -7.78
C SER A 45 0.67 -24.79 -8.43
N ASP A 46 1.87 -24.26 -8.67
CA ASP A 46 2.99 -25.01 -9.23
C ASP A 46 3.45 -26.12 -8.27
N LEU A 47 3.49 -25.85 -6.96
CA LEU A 47 3.77 -26.86 -5.93
C LEU A 47 2.75 -28.00 -5.92
N GLN A 48 1.49 -27.70 -6.26
CA GLN A 48 0.38 -28.65 -6.27
C GLN A 48 0.17 -29.32 -7.64
N ASN A 49 1.05 -29.07 -8.61
CA ASN A 49 0.91 -29.52 -10.00
C ASN A 49 -0.48 -29.19 -10.60
N ARG A 50 -0.99 -27.99 -10.30
CA ARG A 50 -2.21 -27.45 -10.90
C ARG A 50 -1.94 -26.10 -11.55
N ILE A 51 -2.76 -25.73 -12.53
CA ILE A 51 -2.61 -24.45 -13.21
C ILE A 51 -3.09 -23.33 -12.27
N GLY A 52 -2.24 -22.31 -12.10
CA GLY A 52 -2.56 -21.08 -11.38
C GLY A 52 -3.57 -20.17 -12.11
N PRO A 53 -3.75 -18.92 -11.64
CA PRO A 53 -4.63 -17.96 -12.30
C PRO A 53 -4.23 -17.72 -13.77
N ASP A 54 -5.14 -17.95 -14.72
CA ASP A 54 -4.86 -17.84 -16.17
C ASP A 54 -5.96 -17.10 -16.96
N ARG A 55 -7.10 -16.76 -16.34
CA ARG A 55 -8.28 -16.22 -17.05
C ARG A 55 -8.39 -14.70 -17.06
N ALA A 56 -7.95 -14.02 -15.99
CA ALA A 56 -8.08 -12.56 -15.87
C ALA A 56 -6.81 -11.86 -16.35
N GLY A 57 -6.72 -11.61 -17.66
CA GLY A 57 -5.58 -10.95 -18.31
C GLY A 57 -4.40 -11.88 -18.64
N PRO A 58 -3.32 -11.37 -19.26
CA PRO A 58 -2.13 -12.17 -19.58
C PRO A 58 -1.52 -12.73 -18.28
N TYR A 59 -1.34 -14.05 -18.23
CA TYR A 59 -0.88 -14.79 -17.05
C TYR A 59 -1.72 -14.60 -15.76
N GLY A 60 -2.96 -14.12 -15.87
CA GLY A 60 -3.85 -13.93 -14.72
C GLY A 60 -3.52 -12.74 -13.80
N ILE A 61 -2.68 -11.79 -14.24
CA ILE A 61 -2.24 -10.65 -13.40
C ILE A 61 -3.42 -9.77 -12.95
N LEU A 62 -4.44 -9.61 -13.78
CA LEU A 62 -5.62 -8.81 -13.45
C LEU A 62 -6.53 -9.49 -12.42
N GLN A 63 -6.29 -10.77 -12.09
CA GLN A 63 -7.07 -11.49 -11.08
C GLN A 63 -6.98 -10.82 -9.70
N SER A 64 -5.79 -10.41 -9.28
CA SER A 64 -5.61 -9.73 -7.98
C SER A 64 -6.32 -8.37 -7.95
N LEU A 65 -6.37 -7.66 -9.09
CA LEU A 65 -7.11 -6.41 -9.20
C LEU A 65 -8.62 -6.65 -9.12
N ALA A 66 -9.15 -7.65 -9.84
CA ALA A 66 -10.56 -8.04 -9.76
C ALA A 66 -10.96 -8.46 -8.34
N ASP A 67 -10.05 -9.09 -7.60
CA ASP A 67 -10.25 -9.45 -6.20
C ASP A 67 -10.27 -8.24 -5.25
N GLY A 68 -9.58 -7.14 -5.59
CA GLY A 68 -9.75 -5.87 -4.86
C GLY A 68 -11.11 -5.26 -5.15
N VAL A 69 -11.46 -5.15 -6.43
CA VAL A 69 -12.73 -4.56 -6.89
C VAL A 69 -13.93 -5.28 -6.28
N LYS A 70 -13.96 -6.62 -6.26
CA LYS A 70 -15.07 -7.36 -5.66
C LYS A 70 -15.28 -7.07 -4.17
N VAL A 71 -14.22 -6.73 -3.42
CA VAL A 71 -14.32 -6.42 -1.98
C VAL A 71 -14.98 -5.06 -1.79
N PHE A 72 -14.71 -4.09 -2.65
CA PHE A 72 -15.38 -2.78 -2.60
C PHE A 72 -16.88 -2.86 -2.89
N PHE A 73 -17.30 -3.78 -3.76
CA PHE A 73 -18.71 -4.02 -4.06
C PHE A 73 -19.38 -5.03 -3.11
N LYS A 74 -18.61 -5.61 -2.18
CA LYS A 74 -19.15 -6.55 -1.19
C LYS A 74 -19.99 -5.76 -0.19
N GLU A 75 -21.19 -6.26 0.09
CA GLU A 75 -22.01 -5.71 1.17
C GLU A 75 -21.37 -5.98 2.54
N GLU A 76 -21.29 -4.94 3.37
CA GLU A 76 -20.84 -5.03 4.75
C GLU A 76 -21.97 -5.56 5.65
N LEU A 77 -21.94 -6.85 5.95
CA LEU A 77 -22.89 -7.47 6.87
C LEU A 77 -22.44 -7.28 8.32
N LEU A 78 -23.16 -6.44 9.07
CA LEU A 78 -22.94 -6.27 10.50
C LEU A 78 -23.67 -7.37 11.30
N PRO A 79 -22.98 -8.20 12.09
CA PRO A 79 -23.65 -9.19 12.94
C PRO A 79 -24.57 -8.52 13.96
N ALA A 80 -25.77 -9.08 14.17
CA ALA A 80 -26.78 -8.51 15.08
C ALA A 80 -26.31 -8.47 16.56
N GLU A 81 -25.46 -9.43 16.96
CA GLU A 81 -24.94 -9.55 18.32
C GLU A 81 -23.61 -8.81 18.55
N ALA A 82 -23.02 -8.22 17.50
CA ALA A 82 -21.71 -7.56 17.61
C ALA A 82 -21.82 -6.11 18.10
N ASP A 83 -20.82 -5.68 18.89
CA ASP A 83 -20.66 -4.27 19.25
C ASP A 83 -20.32 -3.45 17.99
N ARG A 84 -21.24 -2.55 17.63
CA ARG A 84 -21.16 -1.68 16.44
C ARG A 84 -19.90 -0.82 16.40
N ARG A 85 -19.39 -0.36 17.55
CA ARG A 85 -18.24 0.54 17.61
C ARG A 85 -16.95 -0.24 17.43
N VAL A 86 -16.81 -1.34 18.15
CA VAL A 86 -15.60 -2.18 18.07
C VAL A 86 -15.47 -2.80 16.68
N TYR A 87 -16.56 -3.31 16.11
CA TYR A 87 -16.54 -3.95 14.80
C TYR A 87 -16.07 -3.00 13.69
N ARG A 88 -16.51 -1.73 13.71
CA ARG A 88 -16.08 -0.73 12.74
C ARG A 88 -14.65 -0.25 12.97
N LEU A 89 -14.20 -0.16 14.23
CA LEU A 89 -12.86 0.33 14.55
C LEU A 89 -11.75 -0.71 14.34
N ALA A 90 -12.07 -2.00 14.50
CA ALA A 90 -11.13 -3.10 14.34
C ALA A 90 -10.28 -3.05 13.05
N PRO A 91 -10.84 -2.87 11.84
CA PRO A 91 -10.03 -2.81 10.62
C PRO A 91 -9.07 -1.62 10.60
N TYR A 92 -9.47 -0.45 11.13
CA TYR A 92 -8.58 0.71 11.20
C TYR A 92 -7.43 0.49 12.19
N LEU A 93 -7.70 -0.14 13.33
CA LEU A 93 -6.68 -0.47 14.33
C LEU A 93 -5.65 -1.48 13.80
N ALA A 94 -6.03 -2.35 12.87
CA ALA A 94 -5.10 -3.25 12.20
C ALA A 94 -4.33 -2.57 11.05
N ALA A 95 -5.01 -1.74 10.25
CA ALA A 95 -4.43 -1.15 9.04
C ALA A 95 -3.45 0.00 9.33
N VAL A 96 -3.79 0.92 10.24
CA VAL A 96 -2.97 2.10 10.56
C VAL A 96 -1.53 1.73 10.99
N PRO A 97 -1.31 0.84 11.98
CA PRO A 97 0.06 0.49 12.37
C PRO A 97 0.81 -0.26 11.26
N ALA A 98 0.12 -1.04 10.42
CA ALA A 98 0.75 -1.71 9.30
C ALA A 98 1.32 -0.69 8.30
N PHE A 99 0.56 0.34 7.91
CA PHE A 99 1.07 1.39 7.03
C PHE A 99 2.13 2.27 7.71
N ALA A 100 2.00 2.56 9.00
CA ALA A 100 2.98 3.33 9.75
C ALA A 100 4.33 2.60 9.87
N ALA A 101 4.34 1.26 9.95
CA ALA A 101 5.60 0.51 9.98
C ALA A 101 6.40 0.66 8.68
N PHE A 102 5.73 0.79 7.53
CA PHE A 102 6.38 0.96 6.23
C PHE A 102 6.97 2.36 6.03
N SER A 103 6.49 3.39 6.74
CA SER A 103 7.05 4.74 6.59
C SER A 103 8.48 4.87 7.11
N VAL A 104 8.93 3.92 7.95
CA VAL A 104 10.25 3.91 8.60
C VAL A 104 11.31 3.20 7.73
N ILE A 105 10.91 2.46 6.70
CA ILE A 105 11.86 1.69 5.88
C ILE A 105 12.62 2.63 4.95
N PRO A 106 13.97 2.67 5.01
CA PRO A 106 14.76 3.49 4.11
C PRO A 106 14.79 2.86 2.71
N ILE A 107 14.21 3.53 1.70
CA ILE A 107 14.16 3.03 0.32
C ILE A 107 15.41 3.47 -0.48
N GLY A 108 16.07 4.56 -0.07
CA GLY A 108 17.28 5.04 -0.74
C GLY A 108 17.89 6.30 -0.12
N ASP A 109 18.96 6.78 -0.74
CA ASP A 109 19.71 7.96 -0.34
C ASP A 109 18.99 9.28 -0.71
N THR A 110 19.61 10.42 -0.44
CA THR A 110 19.08 11.76 -0.73
C THR A 110 18.89 12.00 -2.23
N ILE A 111 17.68 12.43 -2.61
CA ILE A 111 17.33 12.85 -3.97
C ILE A 111 17.01 14.34 -3.95
N SER A 112 17.52 15.07 -4.95
CA SER A 112 17.17 16.47 -5.18
C SER A 112 15.90 16.53 -6.03
N ILE A 113 14.80 17.01 -5.44
CA ILE A 113 13.54 17.28 -6.14
C ILE A 113 13.34 18.80 -6.12
N ALA A 114 13.27 19.43 -7.30
CA ALA A 114 13.01 20.87 -7.44
C ALA A 114 13.91 21.76 -6.55
N GLY A 115 15.21 21.44 -6.45
CA GLY A 115 16.19 22.19 -5.66
C GLY A 115 16.19 21.87 -4.16
N HIS A 116 15.28 21.02 -3.68
CA HIS A 116 15.22 20.57 -2.29
C HIS A 116 15.80 19.16 -2.18
N LYS A 117 16.77 18.96 -1.29
CA LYS A 117 17.29 17.63 -0.96
C LYS A 117 16.31 16.94 -0.03
N THR A 118 15.86 15.75 -0.39
CA THR A 118 14.92 14.95 0.40
C THR A 118 15.40 13.51 0.50
N TYR A 119 15.25 12.86 1.65
CA TYR A 119 15.53 11.42 1.73
C TYR A 119 14.47 10.61 0.97
N LEU A 120 14.82 9.48 0.35
CA LEU A 120 13.85 8.56 -0.22
C LEU A 120 13.24 7.67 0.88
N GLN A 121 12.59 8.32 1.84
CA GLN A 121 11.77 7.73 2.90
C GLN A 121 10.69 8.73 3.33
N LEU A 122 9.66 8.24 4.02
CA LEU A 122 8.54 9.06 4.47
C LEU A 122 8.79 9.73 5.83
N ALA A 123 9.52 9.06 6.72
CA ALA A 123 9.81 9.52 8.08
C ALA A 123 11.28 9.93 8.30
#